data_AF-A0A1D7Y2S9-F1
#
_entry.id   AF-A0A1D7Y2S9-F1
#
_cell.length_a   1.000
_cell.length_b   1.000
_cell.length_c   1.000
_cell.angle_alpha   90.00
_cell.angle_beta   90.00
_cell.angle_gamma   90.00
#
_symmetry.space_group_name_H-M   'P 1'
#
loop_
_entity.id
_entity.type
_entity.pdbx_description
1 polymer ?
#
loop_
_entity_poly.entity_id
_entity_poly.type
_entity_poly.pdbx_seq_one_letter_code
_entity_poly.pdbx_strand_id
1 'polypeptide(L)'
;MTAGIGFGLTVIAHVCGEEVATFAQLAMEYDPKPPFDAGSPEVAGPEAVAVFGKFIAGPDENLRRAVSRVLEQRASSGRGRPLT
;
A
#
# COMPACT_ATOMS: atom_id res chain seq x y z
N MET A 1 -5.45 7.08 -2.26
CA MET A 1 -6.57 6.30 -1.68
C MET A 1 -7.82 7.18 -1.68
N THR A 2 -8.67 7.06 -2.71
CA THR A 2 -9.90 7.87 -2.89
C THR A 2 -11.12 7.02 -3.29
N ALA A 3 -10.91 5.75 -3.66
CA ALA A 3 -11.96 4.83 -4.12
C ALA A 3 -13.10 4.65 -3.11
N GLY A 4 -12.81 4.71 -1.80
CA GLY A 4 -13.83 4.54 -0.76
C GLY A 4 -14.89 5.64 -0.72
N ILE A 5 -14.53 6.89 -1.05
CA ILE A 5 -15.49 8.01 -1.03
C ILE A 5 -16.42 7.93 -2.23
N GLY A 6 -15.88 7.70 -3.44
CA GLY A 6 -16.71 7.50 -4.63
C GLY A 6 -17.66 6.31 -4.50
N PHE A 7 -17.18 5.21 -3.92
CA PHE A 7 -18.03 4.06 -3.59
C PHE A 7 -19.13 4.43 -2.57
N GLY A 8 -18.78 5.15 -1.50
CA GLY A 8 -19.76 5.62 -0.52
C GLY A 8 -20.87 6.47 -1.12
N LEU A 9 -20.54 7.41 -2.01
CA LEU A 9 -21.53 8.23 -2.73
C LEU A 9 -22.45 7.36 -3.61
N THR A 10 -21.90 6.33 -4.26
CA THR A 10 -22.69 5.38 -5.05
C THR A 10 -23.66 4.58 -4.17
N VAL A 11 -23.21 4.14 -3.00
CA VAL A 11 -24.07 3.46 -2.02
C VAL A 11 -25.19 4.38 -1.53
N ILE A 12 -24.87 5.64 -1.20
CA ILE A 12 -25.87 6.64 -0.79
C ILE A 12 -26.89 6.86 -1.92
N ALA A 13 -26.44 6.99 -3.17
CA ALA A 13 -27.34 7.16 -4.31
C ALA A 13 -28.30 5.98 -4.45
N HIS A 14 -27.79 4.75 -4.24
CA HIS A 14 -28.59 3.54 -4.36
C HIS A 14 -29.59 3.35 -3.23
N VAL A 15 -29.23 3.72 -1.99
CA VAL A 15 -30.06 3.49 -0.79
C VAL A 15 -30.98 4.67 -0.49
N CYS A 16 -30.49 5.89 -0.67
CA CYS A 16 -31.16 7.13 -0.26
C CYS A 16 -31.59 8.01 -1.44
N GLY A 17 -31.19 7.69 -2.67
CA GLY A 17 -31.47 8.45 -3.87
C GLY A 17 -30.34 9.41 -4.27
N GLU A 18 -30.30 9.75 -5.57
CA GLU A 18 -29.27 10.57 -6.21
C GLU A 18 -29.17 11.99 -5.63
N GLU A 19 -30.30 12.58 -5.24
CA GLU A 19 -30.36 13.93 -4.67
C GLU A 19 -29.64 13.98 -3.30
N VAL A 20 -29.80 12.94 -2.48
CA VAL A 20 -29.10 12.82 -1.18
C VAL A 20 -27.61 12.61 -1.39
N ALA A 21 -27.21 11.81 -2.39
CA ALA A 21 -25.81 11.62 -2.73
C ALA A 21 -25.16 12.93 -3.22
N THR A 22 -25.88 13.71 -4.03
CA THR A 22 -25.43 15.02 -4.51
C THR A 22 -25.27 16.01 -3.36
N PHE A 23 -26.22 16.04 -2.42
CA PHE A 23 -26.10 16.86 -1.21
C PHE A 23 -24.91 16.43 -0.36
N ALA A 24 -24.70 15.13 -0.16
CA ALA A 24 -23.55 14.62 0.59
C ALA A 24 -22.22 15.01 -0.07
N GLN A 25 -22.13 14.90 -1.40
CA GLN A 25 -20.96 15.33 -2.16
C GLN A 25 -20.67 16.82 -1.97
N LEU A 26 -21.71 17.67 -2.04
CA LEU A 26 -21.60 19.12 -1.84
C LEU A 26 -21.23 19.47 -0.39
N ALA A 27 -21.87 18.85 0.59
CA ALA A 27 -21.63 19.12 2.02
C ALA A 27 -20.18 18.81 2.45
N MET A 28 -19.53 17.90 1.73
CA MET A 28 -18.12 17.55 1.92
C MET A 28 -17.16 18.33 1.01
N GLU A 29 -17.68 19.18 0.12
CA GLU A 29 -16.93 19.84 -0.96
C GLU A 29 -16.07 18.86 -1.76
N TYR A 30 -16.62 17.68 -2.06
CA TYR A 30 -15.87 16.60 -2.68
C TYR A 30 -15.72 16.81 -4.20
N ASP A 31 -14.63 17.49 -4.56
CA ASP A 31 -14.16 17.75 -5.94
C ASP A 31 -12.65 17.38 -6.05
N PRO A 32 -12.30 16.09 -6.12
CA PRO A 32 -10.91 15.67 -6.12
C PRO A 32 -10.19 16.10 -7.41
N LYS A 33 -9.18 16.96 -7.25
CA LYS A 33 -8.25 17.40 -8.32
C LYS A 33 -6.82 16.99 -7.98
N PRO A 34 -6.44 15.72 -8.18
CA PRO A 34 -5.08 15.27 -7.87
C PRO A 34 -4.07 16.04 -8.74
N PRO A 35 -2.95 16.52 -8.16
CA PRO A 35 -1.93 17.28 -8.90
C PRO A 35 -1.04 16.41 -9.80
N PHE A 36 -1.13 15.09 -9.68
CA PHE A 36 -0.32 14.12 -10.43
C PHE A 36 -1.21 13.02 -10.99
N ASP A 37 -0.92 12.59 -12.22
CA ASP A 37 -1.61 11.48 -12.88
C ASP A 37 -0.94 10.13 -12.56
N ALA A 38 -1.02 9.73 -11.29
CA ALA A 38 -0.38 8.50 -10.79
C ALA A 38 -1.35 7.65 -9.96
N GLY A 39 -2.65 7.77 -10.24
CA GLY A 39 -3.72 7.09 -9.50
C GLY A 39 -3.80 5.58 -9.76
N SER A 40 -3.20 5.10 -10.86
CA SER A 40 -3.14 3.67 -11.21
C SER A 40 -1.82 3.33 -11.91
N PRO A 41 -1.41 2.05 -11.94
CA PRO A 41 -0.17 1.62 -12.60
C PRO A 41 -0.11 1.97 -14.10
N GLU A 42 -1.25 1.99 -14.78
CA GLU A 42 -1.37 2.27 -16.21
C GLU A 42 -1.01 3.73 -16.53
N VAL A 43 -1.33 4.66 -15.63
CA VAL A 43 -1.09 6.11 -15.82
C VAL A 43 0.18 6.60 -15.13
N ALA A 44 0.60 5.96 -14.03
CA ALA A 44 1.76 6.37 -13.25
C ALA A 44 3.11 6.23 -13.98
N GLY A 45 3.16 5.42 -15.04
CA GLY A 45 4.35 5.16 -15.83
C GLY A 45 5.29 4.09 -15.22
N PRO A 46 6.11 3.43 -16.06
CA PRO A 46 6.85 2.23 -15.67
C PRO A 46 7.92 2.48 -14.60
N GLU A 47 8.53 3.67 -14.58
CA GLU A 47 9.55 4.03 -13.58
C GLU A 47 8.92 4.15 -12.18
N ALA A 48 7.85 4.94 -12.04
CA ALA A 48 7.16 5.13 -10.78
C ALA A 48 6.63 3.80 -10.23
N VAL A 49 6.06 2.95 -11.10
CA VAL A 49 5.60 1.61 -10.74
C VAL A 49 6.76 0.71 -10.29
N ALA A 50 7.91 0.74 -10.97
CA ALA A 50 9.08 -0.05 -10.58
C ALA A 50 9.66 0.37 -9.23
N VAL A 51 9.76 1.69 -8.98
CA VAL A 51 10.22 2.23 -7.69
C VAL A 51 9.22 1.88 -6.57
N PHE A 52 7.92 2.08 -6.82
CA PHE A 52 6.87 1.73 -5.87
C PHE A 52 6.86 0.23 -5.55
N GLY A 53 7.04 -0.63 -6.56
CA GLY A 53 7.16 -2.08 -6.41
C GLY A 53 8.29 -2.49 -5.48
N LYS A 54 9.48 -1.86 -5.58
CA LYS A 54 10.59 -2.09 -4.65
C LYS A 54 10.27 -1.66 -3.22
N PHE A 55 9.47 -0.60 -3.07
CA PHE A 55 9.10 -0.04 -1.77
C PHE A 55 8.12 -0.95 -1.02
N ILE A 56 7.15 -1.54 -1.73
CA ILE A 56 6.10 -2.39 -1.13
C ILE A 56 6.44 -3.89 -1.08
N ALA A 57 7.39 -4.37 -1.89
CA ALA A 57 7.80 -5.77 -1.90
C ALA A 57 8.56 -6.20 -0.63
N GLY A 58 8.89 -5.27 0.28
CA GLY A 58 9.72 -5.55 1.44
C GLY A 58 11.17 -5.87 1.05
N PRO A 59 12.04 -6.20 2.02
CA PRO A 59 13.42 -6.56 1.71
C PRO A 59 13.44 -7.72 0.71
N ASP A 60 14.18 -7.52 -0.39
CA ASP A 60 14.43 -8.51 -1.45
C ASP A 60 14.56 -9.92 -0.85
N GLU A 61 13.92 -10.92 -1.46
CA GLU A 61 14.04 -12.34 -1.08
C GLU A 61 15.52 -12.75 -0.91
N ASN A 62 16.45 -12.14 -1.65
CA ASN A 62 17.89 -12.32 -1.48
C ASN A 62 18.40 -11.80 -0.12
N LEU A 63 17.93 -10.62 0.33
CA LEU A 63 18.25 -10.03 1.63
C LEU A 63 17.63 -10.86 2.76
N ARG A 64 16.38 -11.30 2.61
CA ARG A 64 15.73 -12.22 3.56
C ARG A 64 16.53 -13.52 3.71
N ARG A 65 16.95 -14.13 2.60
CA ARG A 65 17.81 -15.34 2.59
C ARG A 65 19.20 -15.09 3.18
N ALA A 66 19.79 -13.91 2.95
CA ALA A 66 21.09 -13.57 3.52
C ALA A 66 21.00 -13.43 5.05
N VAL A 67 19.96 -12.76 5.54
CA VAL A 67 19.70 -12.62 6.99
C VAL A 67 19.44 -13.98 7.64
N SER A 68 18.60 -14.82 7.05
CA SER A 68 18.36 -16.19 7.56
C SER A 68 19.66 -17.00 7.66
N ARG A 69 20.52 -16.95 6.64
CA ARG A 69 21.83 -17.63 6.68
C ARG A 69 22.73 -17.13 7.80
N VAL A 70 22.80 -15.82 8.03
CA VAL A 70 23.63 -15.25 9.12
C VAL A 70 23.11 -15.66 10.49
N LEU A 71 21.79 -15.71 10.67
CA LEU A 71 21.17 -16.14 11.93
C LEU A 71 21.41 -17.63 12.21
N GLU A 72 21.29 -18.48 11.18
CA GLU A 72 21.57 -19.92 11.28
C GLU A 72 23.06 -20.20 11.56
N GLN A 73 23.96 -19.48 10.89
CA GLN A 73 25.40 -19.57 11.16
C GLN A 73 25.74 -19.18 12.60
N ARG A 74 25.15 -18.10 13.13
CA ARG A 74 25.35 -17.70 14.53
C ARG A 74 24.75 -18.70 15.53
N ALA A 75 23.58 -19.26 15.23
CA ALA A 75 22.96 -20.30 16.05
C ALA A 75 23.78 -21.61 16.07
N SER A 76 24.42 -21.96 14.95
CA SER A 76 25.32 -23.13 14.86
C SER A 76 26.69 -22.89 15.51
N SER A 77 27.19 -21.65 15.47
CA SER A 77 28.51 -21.28 15.98
C SER A 77 28.53 -20.94 17.49
N GLY A 78 27.35 -20.87 18.15
CA GLY A 78 27.19 -20.45 19.54
C GLY A 78 27.18 -21.56 20.60
N ARG A 79 27.57 -22.81 20.29
CA ARG A 79 27.59 -23.91 21.25
C ARG A 79 29.03 -24.31 21.59
N GLY A 80 29.72 -23.49 22.39
CA GLY A 80 31.11 -23.75 22.71
C GLY A 80 31.69 -22.94 23.86
N ARG A 81 31.23 -23.19 25.10
CA ARG A 81 32.07 -23.41 26.29
C ARG A 81 31.19 -23.60 27.55
N PRO A 82 31.35 -24.71 28.29
CA PRO A 82 30.77 -24.81 29.63
C PRO A 82 31.53 -23.86 30.55
N LEU A 83 30.80 -23.11 31.38
CA LEU A 83 31.36 -22.42 32.54
C LEU A 83 31.63 -23.50 33.61
N THR A 84 32.89 -23.88 33.75
CA THR A 84 33.42 -24.56 34.94
C THR A 84 33.52 -23.59 36.09
#